data_AF-A0A1E1X742-F1
#
_entry.id   AF-A0A1E1X742-F1
#
_cell.length_a   1.000
_cell.length_b   1.000
_cell.length_c   1.000
_cell.angle_alpha   90.00
_cell.angle_beta   90.00
_cell.angle_gamma   90.00
#
_symmetry.space_group_name_H-M   'P 1'
#
loop_
_entity.id
_entity.type
_entity.pdbx_description
1 polymer ?
#
loop_
_entity_poly.entity_id
_entity_poly.type
_entity_poly.pdbx_seq_one_letter_code
_entity_poly.pdbx_strand_id
1 'polypeptide(L)'
;LRACGEDFVPYYKGPRLPESGQEFDEGCAKYKTQITCTLKFIKECTTGVPQAAALVSVKAVEENMEAVCEVGSERYNPPGYQGLIKCMNSVGDKIHKCINTFHDVVERAIVKGTSKDVIHHACCAYHDWTECLTKALTPCESVGGTAFMLDFTEQMFGETLNLVCGQHKKGSNACKALPQPPRLGPNDRRIANFVELTLETSSNIGRKN
;
A
#
# COMPACT_ATOMS: atom_id res chain seq x y z
N LEU A 1 -15.71 -4.19 -5.54
CA LEU A 1 -14.53 -3.37 -5.20
C LEU A 1 -14.81 -1.90 -4.94
N ARG A 2 -15.49 -1.16 -5.82
CA ARG A 2 -15.55 0.32 -5.70
C ARG A 2 -16.10 0.90 -4.38
N ALA A 3 -16.76 0.10 -3.54
CA ALA A 3 -17.24 0.52 -2.21
C ALA A 3 -16.30 0.14 -1.05
N CYS A 4 -15.26 -0.68 -1.29
CA CYS A 4 -14.40 -1.23 -0.25
C CYS A 4 -12.93 -1.36 -0.72
N GLY A 5 -11.95 -1.00 0.12
CA GLY A 5 -10.54 -1.36 -0.15
C GLY A 5 -9.57 -0.20 -0.34
N GLU A 6 -9.87 0.97 0.19
CA GLU A 6 -8.94 2.11 0.20
C GLU A 6 -8.77 2.77 1.57
N ASP A 7 -9.77 2.71 2.44
CA ASP A 7 -9.74 3.46 3.70
C ASP A 7 -8.70 2.96 4.71
N PHE A 8 -8.40 1.66 4.70
CA PHE A 8 -7.43 1.06 5.64
C PHE A 8 -5.97 1.23 5.21
N VAL A 9 -5.71 1.81 4.03
CA VAL A 9 -4.34 2.08 3.57
C VAL A 9 -3.91 3.42 4.17
N PRO A 10 -2.94 3.45 5.11
CA PRO A 10 -2.53 4.66 5.80
C PRO A 10 -2.16 5.77 4.81
N TYR A 11 -2.70 6.98 5.01
CA TYR A 11 -2.44 8.15 4.16
C TYR A 11 -2.86 7.99 2.68
N TYR A 12 -3.63 6.98 2.28
CA TYR A 12 -4.07 6.85 0.89
C TYR A 12 -5.19 7.85 0.53
N LYS A 13 -6.17 8.05 1.41
CA LYS A 13 -7.30 8.98 1.17
C LYS A 13 -6.98 10.44 1.45
N GLY A 14 -5.90 10.71 2.19
CA GLY A 14 -5.52 12.05 2.56
C GLY A 14 -4.27 12.11 3.43
N PRO A 15 -3.81 13.32 3.77
CA PRO A 15 -2.54 13.56 4.43
C PRO A 15 -2.61 13.42 5.96
N ARG A 16 -3.70 12.88 6.52
CA ARG A 16 -3.89 12.80 7.97
C ARG A 16 -4.55 11.48 8.34
N LEU A 17 -4.08 10.93 9.46
CA LEU A 17 -4.71 9.83 10.17
C LEU A 17 -5.29 10.31 11.50
N PRO A 18 -6.34 9.66 12.01
CA PRO A 18 -6.94 9.99 13.31
C PRO A 18 -5.95 9.86 14.47
N GLU A 19 -5.82 10.88 15.32
CA GLU A 19 -4.83 10.81 16.41
C GLU A 19 -5.36 10.08 17.65
N SER A 20 -6.56 10.41 18.11
CA SER A 20 -7.18 9.81 19.31
C SER A 20 -8.67 10.18 19.42
N GLY A 21 -9.35 9.65 20.45
CA GLY A 21 -10.74 9.98 20.77
C GLY A 21 -11.71 9.52 19.69
N GLN A 22 -12.81 10.25 19.53
CA GLN A 22 -13.90 9.86 18.64
C GLN A 22 -13.46 9.68 17.18
N GLU A 23 -12.58 10.54 16.65
CA GLU A 23 -12.04 10.43 15.28
C GLU A 23 -11.31 9.09 15.09
N PHE A 24 -10.57 8.67 16.12
CA PHE A 24 -9.83 7.41 16.11
C PHE A 24 -10.75 6.20 16.18
N ASP A 25 -11.74 6.22 17.08
CA ASP A 25 -12.71 5.14 17.22
C ASP A 25 -13.53 4.95 15.92
N GLU A 26 -13.98 6.05 15.32
CA GLU A 26 -14.69 6.04 14.03
C GLU A 26 -13.79 5.53 12.89
N GLY A 27 -12.52 5.95 12.87
CA GLY A 27 -11.52 5.45 11.93
C GLY A 27 -11.33 3.94 12.04
N CYS A 28 -11.14 3.44 13.26
CA CYS A 28 -10.99 2.01 13.55
C CYS A 28 -12.22 1.19 13.15
N ALA A 29 -13.42 1.67 13.46
CA ALA A 29 -14.67 1.03 13.04
C ALA A 29 -14.79 0.97 11.50
N LYS A 30 -14.38 2.06 10.82
CA LYS A 30 -14.36 2.13 9.37
C LYS A 30 -13.35 1.15 8.77
N TYR A 31 -12.13 1.07 9.30
CA TYR A 31 -11.11 0.13 8.84
C TYR A 31 -11.59 -1.32 8.97
N LYS A 32 -12.14 -1.70 10.12
CA LYS A 32 -12.68 -3.05 10.33
C LYS A 32 -13.76 -3.41 9.31
N THR A 33 -14.68 -2.48 9.04
CA THR A 33 -15.74 -2.66 8.04
C THR A 33 -15.16 -2.84 6.64
N GLN A 34 -14.19 -2.02 6.28
CA GLN A 34 -13.55 -1.98 4.97
C GLN A 34 -12.68 -3.23 4.71
N ILE A 35 -11.93 -3.69 5.72
CA ILE A 35 -11.13 -4.92 5.67
C ILE A 35 -12.03 -6.14 5.53
N THR A 36 -13.08 -6.24 6.36
CA THR A 36 -14.05 -7.35 6.29
C THR A 36 -14.69 -7.44 4.90
N CYS A 37 -15.13 -6.30 4.36
CA CYS A 37 -15.70 -6.24 3.01
C CYS A 37 -14.69 -6.67 1.94
N THR A 38 -13.44 -6.23 2.08
CA THR A 38 -12.34 -6.56 1.16
C THR A 38 -12.00 -8.04 1.18
N LEU A 39 -11.85 -8.63 2.36
CA LEU A 39 -11.59 -10.07 2.52
C LEU A 39 -12.71 -10.92 1.94
N LYS A 40 -13.97 -10.52 2.17
CA LYS A 40 -15.13 -11.19 1.56
C LYS A 40 -15.05 -11.16 0.03
N PHE A 41 -14.80 -9.98 -0.54
CA PHE A 41 -14.64 -9.85 -1.98
C PHE A 41 -13.52 -10.75 -2.53
N ILE A 42 -12.34 -10.73 -1.91
CA ILE A 42 -11.20 -11.53 -2.39
C ILE A 42 -11.57 -13.02 -2.37
N LYS A 43 -12.26 -13.50 -1.33
CA LYS A 43 -12.71 -14.90 -1.24
C LYS A 43 -13.74 -15.27 -2.30
N GLU A 44 -14.71 -14.40 -2.57
CA GLU A 44 -15.84 -14.70 -3.45
C GLU A 44 -15.57 -14.44 -4.93
N CYS A 45 -14.68 -13.51 -5.26
CA CYS A 45 -14.53 -12.97 -6.62
C CYS A 45 -13.14 -13.16 -7.23
N THR A 46 -12.21 -13.77 -6.51
CA THR A 46 -10.84 -14.02 -7.01
C THR A 46 -10.44 -15.47 -6.74
N THR A 47 -9.51 -16.02 -7.52
CA THR A 47 -9.04 -17.40 -7.35
C THR A 47 -7.54 -17.51 -7.64
N GLY A 48 -6.93 -18.60 -7.19
CA GLY A 48 -5.52 -18.93 -7.52
C GLY A 48 -4.50 -18.02 -6.85
N VAL A 49 -3.38 -17.77 -7.55
CA VAL A 49 -2.25 -16.97 -7.02
C VAL A 49 -2.66 -15.53 -6.66
N PRO A 50 -3.43 -14.79 -7.47
CA PRO A 50 -3.87 -13.44 -7.10
C PRO A 50 -4.71 -13.40 -5.83
N GLN A 51 -5.57 -14.41 -5.62
CA GLN A 51 -6.36 -14.55 -4.39
C GLN A 51 -5.44 -14.75 -3.18
N ALA A 52 -4.50 -15.69 -3.27
CA ALA A 52 -3.57 -15.98 -2.18
C ALA A 52 -2.74 -14.74 -1.81
N ALA A 53 -2.18 -14.05 -2.80
CA ALA A 53 -1.40 -12.82 -2.58
C ALA A 53 -2.25 -11.72 -1.92
N ALA A 54 -3.45 -11.46 -2.43
CA ALA A 54 -4.32 -10.44 -1.86
C ALA A 54 -4.82 -10.78 -0.45
N LEU A 55 -5.09 -12.07 -0.15
CA LEU A 55 -5.47 -12.51 1.19
C LEU A 55 -4.32 -12.30 2.18
N VAL A 56 -3.10 -12.65 1.81
CA VAL A 56 -1.91 -12.44 2.66
C VAL A 56 -1.76 -10.95 2.95
N SER A 57 -1.76 -10.10 1.91
CA SER A 57 -1.60 -8.65 2.08
C SER A 57 -2.70 -8.03 2.95
N VAL A 58 -3.97 -8.36 2.71
CA VAL A 58 -5.08 -7.75 3.46
C VAL A 58 -5.17 -8.29 4.89
N LYS A 59 -4.78 -9.54 5.15
CA LYS A 59 -4.66 -10.04 6.53
C LYS A 59 -3.54 -9.38 7.30
N ALA A 60 -2.40 -9.09 6.66
CA ALA A 60 -1.34 -8.31 7.30
C ALA A 60 -1.83 -6.90 7.68
N VAL A 61 -2.67 -6.27 6.83
CA VAL A 61 -3.34 -5.01 7.20
C VAL A 61 -4.29 -5.21 8.38
N GLU A 62 -5.11 -6.25 8.36
CA GLU A 62 -6.05 -6.60 9.44
C GLU A 62 -5.33 -6.66 10.77
N GLU A 63 -4.26 -7.45 10.86
CA GLU A 63 -3.45 -7.61 12.06
C GLU A 63 -2.83 -6.28 12.53
N ASN A 64 -2.28 -5.48 11.60
CA ASN A 64 -1.73 -4.16 11.95
C ASN A 64 -2.80 -3.19 12.48
N MET A 65 -3.97 -3.16 11.84
CA MET A 65 -5.04 -2.26 12.20
C MET A 65 -5.70 -2.69 13.51
N GLU A 66 -5.90 -3.98 13.73
CA GLU A 66 -6.38 -4.51 15.02
C GLU A 66 -5.42 -4.13 16.14
N ALA A 67 -4.12 -4.34 15.95
CA ALA A 67 -3.11 -3.99 16.95
C ALA A 67 -3.08 -2.49 17.24
N VAL A 68 -3.16 -1.63 16.22
CA VAL A 68 -3.24 -0.16 16.40
C VAL A 68 -4.53 0.23 17.10
N CYS A 69 -5.68 -0.35 16.73
CA CYS A 69 -7.00 0.02 17.23
C CYS A 69 -7.34 -0.54 18.61
N GLU A 70 -6.56 -1.49 19.12
CA GLU A 70 -6.71 -2.01 20.47
C GLU A 70 -6.12 -1.02 21.49
N VAL A 71 -6.97 -0.16 22.05
CA VAL A 71 -6.58 0.81 23.08
C VAL A 71 -5.95 0.08 24.27
N GLY A 72 -4.70 0.46 24.59
CA GLY A 72 -3.93 -0.17 25.65
C GLY A 72 -2.92 -1.21 25.17
N SER A 73 -2.96 -1.63 23.90
CA SER A 73 -1.96 -2.52 23.31
C SER A 73 -0.59 -1.85 23.20
N GLU A 74 0.47 -2.64 23.03
CA GLU A 74 1.82 -2.14 22.74
C GLU A 74 1.88 -1.35 21.43
N ARG A 75 1.11 -1.77 20.41
CA ARG A 75 1.08 -1.10 19.11
C ARG A 75 0.29 0.20 19.15
N TYR A 76 -0.67 0.35 20.07
CA TYR A 76 -1.38 1.59 20.33
C TYR A 76 -0.55 2.56 21.18
N ASN A 77 -0.09 2.14 22.36
CA ASN A 77 0.59 3.00 23.33
C ASN A 77 2.00 3.42 22.85
N PRO A 78 2.57 4.54 23.34
CA PRO A 78 3.96 4.88 23.06
C PRO A 78 4.91 3.75 23.50
N PRO A 79 5.91 3.36 22.68
CA PRO A 79 6.40 4.05 21.48
C PRO A 79 5.67 3.71 20.16
N GLY A 80 4.57 2.96 20.21
CA GLY A 80 3.69 2.66 19.08
C GLY A 80 2.89 3.86 18.57
N TYR A 81 1.71 3.62 17.99
CA TYR A 81 0.92 4.60 17.24
C TYR A 81 0.81 5.98 17.91
N GLN A 82 0.45 6.03 19.19
CA GLN A 82 0.28 7.28 19.93
C GLN A 82 1.59 8.10 20.08
N GLY A 83 2.75 7.43 20.07
CA GLY A 83 4.06 8.09 20.09
C GLY A 83 4.48 8.68 18.73
N LEU A 84 3.85 8.22 17.64
CA LEU A 84 4.29 8.47 16.26
C LEU A 84 3.36 9.43 15.52
N ILE A 85 2.06 9.31 15.76
CA ILE A 85 1.02 9.80 14.85
C ILE A 85 1.06 11.30 14.63
N LYS A 86 1.34 12.08 15.69
CA LYS A 86 1.47 13.54 15.59
C LYS A 86 2.59 13.96 14.65
N CYS A 87 3.76 13.30 14.75
CA CYS A 87 4.86 13.60 13.85
C CYS A 87 4.52 13.18 12.43
N MET A 88 4.00 11.97 12.24
CA MET A 88 3.66 11.46 10.91
C MET A 88 2.62 12.35 10.21
N ASN A 89 1.59 12.82 10.94
CA ASN A 89 0.61 13.77 10.42
C ASN A 89 1.24 15.11 10.01
N SER A 90 2.29 15.58 10.71
CA SER A 90 2.99 16.83 10.35
C SER A 90 3.73 16.76 8.99
N VAL A 91 4.04 15.55 8.52
CA VAL A 91 4.65 15.29 7.20
C VAL A 91 3.68 14.54 6.27
N GLY A 92 2.41 14.45 6.62
CA GLY A 92 1.46 13.55 5.98
C GLY A 92 1.17 13.88 4.51
N ASP A 93 1.29 15.14 4.09
CA ASP A 93 1.22 15.52 2.67
C ASP A 93 2.30 14.84 1.83
N LYS A 94 3.52 14.71 2.38
CA LYS A 94 4.63 14.03 1.70
C LYS A 94 4.38 12.53 1.63
N ILE A 95 3.87 11.92 2.71
CA ILE A 95 3.51 10.50 2.75
C ILE A 95 2.42 10.20 1.73
N HIS A 96 1.33 10.98 1.74
CA HIS A 96 0.22 10.86 0.79
C HIS A 96 0.69 10.98 -0.66
N LYS A 97 1.56 11.95 -0.95
CA LYS A 97 2.16 12.11 -2.29
C LYS A 97 2.98 10.89 -2.71
N CYS A 98 3.76 10.29 -1.81
CA CYS A 98 4.52 9.07 -2.10
C CYS A 98 3.59 7.92 -2.52
N ILE A 99 2.50 7.72 -1.77
CA ILE A 99 1.51 6.68 -2.05
C ILE A 99 0.78 6.92 -3.37
N ASN A 100 0.35 8.15 -3.66
CA ASN A 100 -0.30 8.47 -4.92
C ASN A 100 0.64 8.33 -6.13
N THR A 101 1.93 8.64 -5.94
CA THR A 101 2.95 8.44 -6.99
C THR A 101 3.13 6.96 -7.29
N PHE A 102 3.20 6.11 -6.25
CA PHE A 102 3.21 4.66 -6.39
C PHE A 102 1.97 4.18 -7.15
N HIS A 103 0.78 4.60 -6.72
CA HIS A 103 -0.47 4.27 -7.39
C HIS A 103 -0.41 4.64 -8.88
N ASP A 104 -0.11 5.90 -9.22
CA ASP A 104 -0.09 6.39 -10.61
C ASP A 104 0.86 5.59 -11.51
N VAL A 105 2.05 5.22 -11.01
CA VAL A 105 2.99 4.39 -11.79
C VAL A 105 2.39 3.02 -12.07
N VAL A 106 1.85 2.35 -11.05
CA VAL A 106 1.29 1.01 -11.18
C VAL A 106 0.02 1.02 -12.02
N GLU A 107 -0.86 2.01 -11.84
CA GLU A 107 -2.09 2.18 -12.62
C GLU A 107 -1.77 2.34 -14.10
N ARG A 108 -0.82 3.22 -14.45
CA ARG A 108 -0.38 3.38 -15.84
C ARG A 108 0.20 2.10 -16.41
N ALA A 109 0.99 1.37 -15.63
CA ALA A 109 1.54 0.09 -16.07
C ALA A 109 0.43 -0.93 -16.38
N ILE A 110 -0.58 -1.02 -15.51
CA ILE A 110 -1.72 -1.93 -15.71
C ILE A 110 -2.56 -1.54 -16.94
N VAL A 111 -2.82 -0.25 -17.14
CA VAL A 111 -3.74 0.24 -18.18
C VAL A 111 -3.08 0.36 -19.55
N LYS A 112 -1.78 0.68 -19.59
CA LYS A 112 -1.05 0.96 -20.84
C LYS A 112 0.12 0.03 -21.12
N GLY A 113 0.61 -0.69 -20.13
CA GLY A 113 1.77 -1.57 -20.25
C GLY A 113 1.41 -2.95 -20.80
N THR A 114 2.43 -3.75 -21.07
CA THR A 114 2.24 -5.19 -21.34
C THR A 114 2.11 -5.95 -20.03
N SER A 115 1.41 -7.09 -20.04
CA SER A 115 1.24 -7.92 -18.83
C SER A 115 2.56 -8.25 -18.13
N LYS A 116 3.63 -8.50 -18.90
CA LYS A 116 4.96 -8.78 -18.35
C LYS A 116 5.55 -7.54 -17.64
N ASP A 117 5.35 -6.36 -18.19
CA ASP A 117 5.94 -5.12 -17.65
C ASP A 117 5.19 -4.62 -16.41
N VAL A 118 3.92 -4.99 -16.22
CA VAL A 118 3.14 -4.62 -15.02
C VAL A 118 3.88 -5.00 -13.73
N ILE A 119 4.36 -6.25 -13.64
CA ILE A 119 5.08 -6.73 -12.45
C ILE A 119 6.41 -6.00 -12.29
N HIS A 120 7.15 -5.80 -13.38
CA HIS A 120 8.42 -5.07 -13.34
C HIS A 120 8.23 -3.63 -12.84
N HIS A 121 7.20 -2.94 -13.34
CA HIS A 121 6.83 -1.60 -12.91
C HIS A 121 6.41 -1.57 -11.44
N ALA A 122 5.57 -2.50 -11.00
CA ALA A 122 5.15 -2.58 -9.60
C ALA A 122 6.35 -2.78 -8.66
N CYS A 123 7.29 -3.64 -9.05
CA CYS A 123 8.51 -3.89 -8.28
C CYS A 123 9.41 -2.66 -8.18
N CYS A 124 9.69 -1.99 -9.30
CA CYS A 124 10.49 -0.76 -9.27
C CYS A 124 9.77 0.38 -8.51
N ALA A 125 8.46 0.53 -8.73
CA ALA A 125 7.64 1.54 -8.05
C ALA A 125 7.59 1.32 -6.54
N TYR A 126 7.55 0.07 -6.06
CA TYR A 126 7.62 -0.24 -4.63
C TYR A 126 8.92 0.25 -3.99
N HIS A 127 10.04 0.07 -4.68
CA HIS A 127 11.33 0.56 -4.19
C HIS A 127 11.41 2.09 -4.18
N ASP A 128 10.89 2.74 -5.22
CA ASP A 128 10.80 4.20 -5.26
C ASP A 128 9.85 4.72 -4.16
N TRP A 129 8.76 4.00 -3.90
CA TRP A 129 7.80 4.32 -2.86
C TRP A 129 8.41 4.23 -1.46
N THR A 130 9.08 3.13 -1.13
CA THR A 130 9.75 2.96 0.16
C THR A 130 10.84 4.01 0.37
N GLU A 131 11.62 4.35 -0.67
CA GLU A 131 12.59 5.46 -0.59
C GLU A 131 11.92 6.83 -0.40
N CYS A 132 10.80 7.07 -1.07
CA CYS A 132 10.00 8.28 -0.89
C CYS A 132 9.48 8.38 0.56
N LEU A 133 8.97 7.28 1.13
CA LEU A 133 8.54 7.22 2.53
C LEU A 133 9.68 7.53 3.49
N THR A 134 10.85 6.91 3.31
CA THR A 134 12.05 7.19 4.14
C THR A 134 12.41 8.67 4.14
N LYS A 135 12.40 9.32 2.97
CA LYS A 135 12.69 10.76 2.84
C LYS A 135 11.59 11.63 3.44
N ALA A 136 10.33 11.25 3.26
CA ALA A 136 9.19 11.97 3.81
C ALA A 136 9.20 11.95 5.36
N LEU A 137 9.59 10.81 5.93
CA LEU A 137 9.59 10.53 7.37
C LEU A 137 10.90 10.85 8.07
N THR A 138 11.93 11.35 7.38
CA THR A 138 13.20 11.78 8.02
C THR A 138 12.98 12.70 9.24
N PRO A 139 12.06 13.68 9.22
CA PRO A 139 11.78 14.50 10.41
C PRO A 139 11.21 13.73 11.61
N CYS A 140 10.69 12.52 11.38
CA CYS A 140 10.07 11.65 12.37
C CYS A 140 10.91 10.40 12.69
N GLU A 141 12.18 10.36 12.26
CA GLU A 141 13.04 9.21 12.47
C GLU A 141 13.33 8.97 13.96
N SER A 142 13.57 10.03 14.74
CA SER A 142 13.86 9.94 16.17
C SER A 142 12.72 9.36 17.01
N VAL A 143 11.49 9.44 16.52
CA VAL A 143 10.33 8.84 17.19
C VAL A 143 9.99 7.45 16.65
N GLY A 144 10.61 7.02 15.54
CA GLY A 144 10.36 5.71 14.93
C GLY A 144 9.35 5.71 13.77
N GLY A 145 8.95 6.88 13.26
CA GLY A 145 7.91 6.98 12.22
C GLY A 145 8.29 6.29 10.91
N THR A 146 9.56 6.36 10.50
CA THR A 146 10.09 5.64 9.33
C THR A 146 9.98 4.13 9.49
N ALA A 147 10.41 3.59 10.64
CA ALA A 147 10.37 2.16 10.90
C ALA A 147 8.93 1.64 10.89
N PHE A 148 8.00 2.36 11.55
CA PHE A 148 6.59 2.00 11.58
C PHE A 148 5.97 1.88 10.18
N MET A 149 6.18 2.88 9.31
CA MET A 149 5.60 2.86 7.96
C MET A 149 6.24 1.80 7.04
N LEU A 150 7.56 1.60 7.16
CA LEU A 150 8.24 0.58 6.37
C LEU A 150 7.90 -0.83 6.83
N ASP A 151 7.77 -1.06 8.14
CA ASP A 151 7.30 -2.32 8.73
C ASP A 151 5.89 -2.66 8.24
N PHE A 152 4.97 -1.71 8.29
CA PHE A 152 3.62 -1.87 7.74
C PHE A 152 3.65 -2.23 6.25
N THR A 153 4.48 -1.55 5.46
CA THR A 153 4.61 -1.77 4.01
C THR A 153 5.22 -3.13 3.69
N GLU A 154 6.24 -3.56 4.45
CA GLU A 154 6.91 -4.85 4.28
C GLU A 154 6.01 -6.01 4.68
N GLN A 155 5.24 -5.89 5.76
CA GLN A 155 4.27 -6.91 6.14
C GLN A 155 3.17 -7.08 5.08
N MET A 156 2.76 -5.99 4.42
CA MET A 156 1.76 -6.06 3.35
C MET A 156 2.28 -6.68 2.06
N PHE A 157 3.49 -6.32 1.61
CA PHE A 157 3.96 -6.64 0.25
C PHE A 157 5.27 -7.42 0.18
N GLY A 158 6.07 -7.42 1.24
CA GLY A 158 7.45 -7.89 1.27
C GLY A 158 7.60 -9.31 0.72
N GLU A 159 6.86 -10.27 1.27
CA GLU A 159 6.92 -11.67 0.81
C GLU A 159 6.52 -11.82 -0.66
N THR A 160 5.41 -11.18 -1.06
CA THR A 160 4.90 -11.27 -2.43
C THR A 160 5.91 -10.67 -3.41
N LEU A 161 6.48 -9.51 -3.11
CA LEU A 161 7.45 -8.82 -3.96
C LEU A 161 8.79 -9.56 -4.00
N ASN A 162 9.24 -10.13 -2.89
CA ASN A 162 10.46 -10.95 -2.86
C ASN A 162 10.37 -12.16 -3.81
N LEU A 163 9.17 -12.73 -3.98
CA LEU A 163 8.93 -13.84 -4.90
C LEU A 163 8.93 -13.41 -6.37
N VAL A 164 8.34 -12.25 -6.71
CA VAL A 164 8.06 -11.88 -8.10
C VAL A 164 9.02 -10.87 -8.72
N CYS A 165 9.75 -10.10 -7.92
CA CYS A 165 10.52 -8.96 -8.43
C CYS A 165 11.85 -9.33 -9.10
N GLY A 166 12.43 -10.50 -8.79
CA GLY A 166 13.62 -11.00 -9.48
C GLY A 166 14.76 -9.96 -9.56
N GLN A 167 15.05 -9.48 -10.78
CA GLN A 167 16.09 -8.47 -11.04
C GLN A 167 15.62 -7.01 -10.87
N HIS A 168 14.31 -6.76 -10.76
CA HIS A 168 13.72 -5.43 -10.59
C HIS A 168 13.70 -5.03 -9.11
N LYS A 169 14.90 -4.91 -8.53
CA LYS A 169 15.12 -4.55 -7.14
C LYS A 169 15.63 -3.11 -7.02
N LYS A 170 15.59 -2.55 -5.79
CA LYS A 170 16.08 -1.20 -5.49
C LYS A 170 17.46 -0.93 -6.11
N GLY A 171 17.55 0.13 -6.91
CA GLY A 171 18.79 0.58 -7.53
C GLY A 171 19.33 -0.29 -8.67
N SER A 172 18.62 -1.35 -9.08
CA SER A 172 19.09 -2.25 -10.12
C SER A 172 19.10 -1.60 -11.51
N ASN A 173 19.98 -2.09 -12.39
CA ASN A 173 20.01 -1.65 -13.79
C ASN A 173 18.73 -2.01 -14.53
N ALA A 174 18.03 -3.08 -14.12
CA ALA A 174 16.75 -3.46 -14.70
C ALA A 174 15.69 -2.36 -14.47
N CYS A 175 15.59 -1.83 -13.24
CA CYS A 175 14.68 -0.71 -12.97
C CYS A 175 15.08 0.57 -13.70
N LYS A 176 16.39 0.86 -13.82
CA LYS A 176 16.87 2.04 -14.55
C LYS A 176 16.60 1.96 -16.06
N ALA A 177 16.62 0.76 -16.62
CA ALA A 177 16.39 0.51 -18.04
C ALA A 177 14.90 0.39 -18.40
N LEU A 178 14.01 0.26 -17.40
CA LEU A 178 12.59 0.07 -17.62
C LEU A 178 11.93 1.39 -18.09
N PRO A 179 11.38 1.47 -19.31
CA PRO A 179 10.76 2.69 -19.83
C PRO A 179 9.53 3.07 -19.01
N GLN A 180 9.34 4.35 -18.69
CA GLN A 180 8.16 4.78 -17.93
C GLN A 180 6.86 4.48 -18.68
N PRO A 181 5.80 4.01 -18.00
CA PRO A 181 4.51 3.78 -18.63
C PRO A 181 3.92 5.09 -19.19
N PRO A 182 3.21 5.03 -20.34
CA PRO A 182 2.53 6.20 -20.88
C PRO A 182 1.54 6.81 -19.89
N ARG A 183 1.39 8.13 -19.92
CA ARG A 183 0.35 8.81 -19.14
C ARG A 183 -1.05 8.37 -19.58
N LEU A 184 -1.96 8.27 -18.62
CA LEU A 184 -3.37 8.04 -18.92
C LEU A 184 -4.01 9.28 -19.52
N GLY A 185 -4.73 9.08 -20.61
CA GLY A 185 -5.58 10.07 -21.25
C GLY A 185 -6.95 10.19 -20.59
N PRO A 186 -7.82 11.07 -21.12
CA PRO A 186 -9.15 11.34 -20.55
C PRO A 186 -10.10 10.13 -20.59
N ASN A 187 -9.95 9.25 -21.59
CA ASN A 187 -10.83 8.10 -21.81
C ASN A 187 -10.29 6.80 -21.21
N ASP A 188 -9.11 6.84 -20.58
CA ASP A 188 -8.54 5.65 -19.96
C ASP A 188 -9.25 5.32 -18.66
N ARG A 189 -9.48 4.02 -18.43
CA ARG A 189 -10.07 3.55 -17.17
C ARG A 189 -9.18 3.94 -16.00
N ARG A 190 -9.81 4.20 -14.86
CA ARG A 190 -9.16 4.50 -13.59
C ARG A 190 -9.37 3.39 -12.59
N ILE A 191 -8.32 3.07 -11.85
CA ILE A 191 -8.31 2.10 -10.77
C ILE A 191 -8.52 2.90 -9.48
N ALA A 192 -9.73 2.84 -8.92
CA ALA A 192 -10.12 3.80 -7.90
C ALA A 192 -9.53 3.51 -6.51
N ASN A 193 -9.28 2.24 -6.19
CA ASN A 193 -8.86 1.82 -4.85
C ASN A 193 -7.62 0.93 -4.90
N PHE A 194 -6.91 0.87 -3.77
CA PHE A 194 -5.62 0.21 -3.66
C PHE A 194 -5.73 -1.31 -3.81
N VAL A 195 -6.80 -1.94 -3.31
CA VAL A 195 -7.01 -3.39 -3.46
C VAL A 195 -7.18 -3.78 -4.93
N GLU A 196 -7.89 -2.98 -5.73
CA GLU A 196 -8.04 -3.19 -7.17
C GLU A 196 -6.68 -3.18 -7.85
N LEU A 197 -5.87 -2.19 -7.50
CA LEU A 197 -4.50 -2.04 -7.99
C LEU A 197 -3.66 -3.30 -7.69
N THR A 198 -3.74 -3.81 -6.45
CA THR A 198 -3.03 -5.04 -6.05
C THR A 198 -3.53 -6.25 -6.81
N LEU A 199 -4.85 -6.46 -6.88
CA LEU A 199 -5.45 -7.62 -7.56
C LEU A 199 -5.10 -7.65 -9.05
N GLU A 200 -5.22 -6.50 -9.72
CA GLU A 200 -4.89 -6.39 -11.14
C GLU A 200 -3.40 -6.56 -11.40
N THR A 201 -2.54 -6.01 -10.54
CA THR A 201 -1.10 -6.28 -10.59
C THR A 201 -0.84 -7.79 -10.45
N SER A 202 -1.37 -8.42 -9.41
CA SER A 202 -1.17 -9.85 -9.15
C SER A 202 -1.74 -10.75 -10.25
N SER A 203 -2.80 -10.33 -10.95
CA SER A 203 -3.36 -11.07 -12.10
C SER A 203 -2.37 -11.22 -13.27
N ASN A 204 -1.32 -10.41 -13.29
CA ASN A 204 -0.26 -10.48 -14.29
C ASN A 204 0.92 -11.39 -13.86
N ILE A 205 0.92 -11.90 -12.63
CA ILE A 205 1.94 -12.86 -12.17
C ILE A 205 1.83 -14.16 -12.98
N GLY A 206 2.95 -14.59 -13.55
CA GLY A 206 3.03 -15.87 -14.27
C GLY A 206 2.34 -15.91 -15.63
N ARG A 207 1.75 -14.80 -16.11
CA ARG A 207 1.24 -14.72 -17.49
C ARG A 207 2.43 -14.71 -18.46
N LYS A 208 2.48 -15.73 -19.32
CA LYS A 208 3.30 -15.71 -20.54
C LYS A 208 2.46 -15.02 -21.62
N ASN A 209 3.03 -14.00 -22.27
CA ASN A 209 2.40 -13.29 -23.38
C ASN A 209 1.83 -14.26 -24.43
#